data_AF-A0A819X4J5-F1
#
_entry.id   AF-A0A819X4J5-F1
#
_cell.length_a   1.000
_cell.length_b   1.000
_cell.length_c   1.000
_cell.angle_alpha   90.00
_cell.angle_beta   90.00
_cell.angle_gamma   90.00
#
_symmetry.space_group_name_H-M   'P 1'
#
loop_
_entity.id
_entity.type
_entity.pdbx_description
1 polymer ?
#
loop_
_entity_poly.entity_id
_entity_poly.type
_entity_poly.pdbx_seq_one_letter_code
_entity_poly.pdbx_strand_id
1 'polypeptide(L)'
;LFNSSIGSCSNLLSTAQMLFEITLMKFDASDFTGADPFLGPFCFSLFVIIVVFICLSMFLSILNDGFHHVEENPIEDPHILSYMLKKFLNWTHLRRPNVEEIYELEDSRMHSQYVDPIENFPDKIDQLLEAIDRIYIDQKKELIKLKRAGV
;
A
#
# COMPACT_ATOMS: atom_id res chain seq x y z
N LEU A 1 6.17 -11.94 -35.17
CA LEU A 1 5.34 -12.32 -36.34
C LEU A 1 4.68 -11.09 -37.00
N PHE A 2 4.03 -10.20 -36.24
CA PHE A 2 3.20 -9.11 -36.80
C PHE A 2 3.81 -7.69 -36.73
N ASN A 3 5.01 -7.52 -36.14
CA ASN A 3 5.62 -6.21 -35.91
C ASN A 3 5.85 -5.36 -37.17
N SER A 4 6.00 -5.99 -38.35
CA SER A 4 6.21 -5.29 -39.62
C SER A 4 4.95 -5.11 -40.46
N SER A 5 3.88 -5.87 -40.20
CA SER A 5 2.70 -5.93 -41.09
C SER A 5 1.45 -5.25 -40.52
N ILE A 6 1.37 -5.05 -39.20
CA ILE A 6 0.22 -4.42 -38.56
C ILE A 6 0.69 -3.20 -37.77
N GLY A 7 0.22 -2.00 -38.15
CA GLY A 7 0.60 -0.74 -37.50
C GLY A 7 0.27 -0.71 -35.99
N SER A 8 -0.75 -1.44 -35.57
CA SER A 8 -1.14 -1.62 -34.16
C SER A 8 -0.13 -2.45 -33.35
N CYS A 9 0.76 -3.18 -34.00
CA CYS A 9 1.85 -3.93 -33.36
C CYS A 9 3.13 -3.10 -33.19
N SER A 10 3.15 -1.82 -33.60
CA SER A 10 4.35 -0.96 -33.51
C SER A 10 4.73 -0.59 -32.07
N ASN A 11 3.77 -0.52 -31.16
CA ASN A 11 3.98 -0.22 -29.75
C ASN A 11 3.42 -1.35 -28.88
N LEU A 12 4.13 -1.72 -27.82
CA LEU A 12 3.71 -2.77 -26.89
C LEU A 12 2.35 -2.44 -26.25
N LEU A 13 2.10 -1.17 -25.92
CA LEU A 13 0.82 -0.71 -25.37
C LEU A 13 -0.33 -0.86 -26.36
N SER A 14 -0.14 -0.44 -27.61
CA SER A 14 -1.14 -0.59 -28.68
C SER A 14 -1.42 -2.07 -29.00
N THR A 15 -0.38 -2.90 -28.88
CA THR A 15 -0.50 -4.35 -29.06
C THR A 15 -1.32 -4.96 -27.91
N ALA A 16 -1.05 -4.55 -26.67
CA ALA A 16 -1.80 -4.99 -25.49
C ALA A 16 -3.28 -4.55 -25.55
N GLN A 17 -3.56 -3.34 -26.03
CA GLN A 17 -4.92 -2.87 -26.27
C GLN A 17 -5.63 -3.73 -27.31
N MET A 18 -4.99 -4.01 -28.45
CA MET A 18 -5.52 -4.89 -29.48
C MET A 18 -5.77 -6.30 -28.95
N LEU A 19 -4.85 -6.87 -28.16
CA LEU A 19 -5.03 -8.17 -27.49
C LEU A 19 -6.24 -8.18 -26.55
N PHE A 20 -6.51 -7.07 -25.86
CA PHE A 20 -7.71 -6.91 -25.03
C PHE A 20 -8.99 -6.87 -25.87
N GLU A 21 -8.99 -6.10 -26.97
CA GLU A 21 -10.12 -6.06 -27.91
C GLU A 21 -10.40 -7.43 -28.52
N ILE A 22 -9.35 -8.19 -28.85
CA ILE A 22 -9.44 -9.59 -29.31
C ILE A 22 -10.05 -10.49 -28.22
N THR A 23 -9.63 -10.33 -26.97
CA THR A 23 -10.15 -11.11 -25.83
C THR A 23 -11.62 -10.80 -25.57
N LEU A 24 -12.03 -9.54 -25.79
CA LEU A 24 -13.43 -9.09 -25.74
C LEU A 24 -14.23 -9.42 -27.01
N MET A 25 -13.63 -10.13 -27.97
CA MET A 25 -14.20 -10.49 -29.27
C MET A 25 -14.61 -9.28 -30.14
N LYS A 26 -14.08 -8.09 -29.84
CA LYS A 26 -14.36 -6.83 -30.51
C LYS A 26 -13.22 -6.45 -31.46
N PHE A 27 -12.82 -7.37 -32.34
CA PHE A 27 -11.67 -7.19 -33.22
C PHE A 27 -12.06 -7.27 -34.70
N ASP A 28 -11.32 -6.55 -35.54
CA ASP A 28 -11.43 -6.64 -36.99
C ASP A 28 -10.39 -7.64 -37.54
N ALA A 29 -10.86 -8.69 -38.20
CA ALA A 29 -10.01 -9.78 -38.70
C ALA A 29 -9.35 -9.45 -40.05
N SER A 30 -9.77 -8.35 -40.70
CA SER A 30 -9.30 -7.91 -42.01
C SER A 30 -7.80 -7.66 -42.05
N ASP A 31 -7.24 -7.14 -40.96
CA ASP A 31 -5.84 -6.74 -40.88
C ASP A 31 -4.90 -7.94 -40.74
N PHE A 32 -5.39 -9.04 -40.18
CA PHE A 32 -4.64 -10.29 -40.03
C PHE A 32 -4.62 -11.12 -41.31
N THR A 33 -5.67 -11.02 -42.13
CA THR A 33 -5.74 -11.73 -43.42
C THR A 33 -4.80 -11.14 -44.47
N GLY A 34 -4.46 -9.84 -44.34
CA GLY A 34 -3.54 -9.15 -45.26
C GLY A 34 -2.05 -9.45 -45.02
N ALA A 35 -1.66 -9.93 -43.84
CA ALA A 35 -0.26 -10.16 -43.48
C ALA A 35 0.24 -11.57 -43.85
N ASP A 36 -0.55 -12.61 -43.54
CA ASP A 36 -0.27 -13.99 -43.92
C ASP A 36 -1.62 -14.76 -44.04
N PRO A 37 -2.02 -15.21 -45.25
CA PRO A 37 -3.38 -15.72 -45.50
C PRO A 37 -3.76 -16.97 -44.72
N PHE A 38 -2.79 -17.76 -44.26
CA PHE A 38 -3.05 -19.07 -43.66
C PHE A 38 -2.55 -19.16 -42.22
N LEU A 39 -1.32 -18.73 -41.96
CA LEU A 39 -0.72 -18.89 -40.64
C LEU A 39 -1.26 -17.86 -39.63
N GLY A 40 -1.62 -16.66 -40.10
CA GLY A 40 -2.16 -15.58 -39.28
C GLY A 40 -3.49 -15.96 -38.62
N PRO A 41 -4.55 -16.28 -39.38
CA PRO A 41 -5.85 -16.66 -38.84
C PRO A 41 -5.80 -17.91 -37.96
N PHE A 42 -4.94 -18.88 -38.28
CA PHE A 42 -4.80 -20.12 -37.52
C PHE A 42 -4.19 -19.89 -36.13
N CYS A 43 -3.04 -19.22 -36.06
CA CYS A 43 -2.40 -18.88 -34.79
C CYS A 43 -3.29 -17.93 -33.96
N PHE A 44 -3.97 -16.99 -34.61
CA PHE A 44 -4.93 -16.10 -33.97
C PHE A 44 -6.10 -16.87 -33.37
N SER A 45 -6.74 -17.76 -34.14
CA SER A 45 -7.87 -18.56 -33.66
C SER A 45 -7.49 -19.44 -32.48
N LEU A 46 -6.30 -20.05 -32.51
CA LEU A 46 -5.80 -20.88 -31.43
C LEU A 46 -5.52 -20.04 -30.17
N PHE A 47 -4.96 -18.84 -30.34
CA PHE A 47 -4.79 -17.89 -29.24
C PHE A 47 -6.13 -17.48 -28.62
N VAL A 48 -7.13 -17.12 -29.43
CA VAL A 48 -8.48 -16.79 -28.94
C VAL A 48 -9.08 -17.98 -28.21
N ILE A 49 -8.95 -19.20 -28.73
CA ILE A 49 -9.50 -20.39 -28.07
C ILE A 49 -8.85 -20.61 -26.69
N ILE A 50 -7.52 -20.54 -26.62
CA ILE A 50 -6.81 -20.74 -25.35
C ILE A 50 -7.16 -19.63 -24.35
N VAL A 51 -7.10 -18.37 -24.76
CA VAL A 51 -7.30 -17.25 -23.82
C VAL A 51 -8.77 -17.11 -23.42
N VAL A 52 -9.69 -17.14 -24.37
CA VAL A 52 -11.12 -16.93 -24.09
C VAL A 52 -11.75 -18.15 -23.45
N PHE A 53 -11.45 -19.38 -23.90
CA PHE A 53 -12.07 -20.55 -23.27
C PHE A 53 -11.27 -21.07 -22.09
N ILE A 54 -9.96 -21.30 -22.24
CA ILE A 54 -9.18 -21.96 -21.18
C ILE A 54 -8.84 -20.97 -20.07
N CYS A 55 -8.22 -19.82 -20.41
CA CYS A 55 -7.80 -18.87 -19.39
C CYS A 55 -9.01 -18.23 -18.69
N LEU A 56 -10.04 -17.74 -19.41
CA LEU A 56 -11.21 -17.17 -18.73
C LEU A 56 -11.98 -18.23 -17.92
N SER A 57 -12.14 -19.47 -18.39
CA SER A 57 -12.81 -20.50 -17.58
C SER A 57 -12.02 -20.85 -16.33
N MET A 58 -10.69 -20.85 -16.40
CA MET A 58 -9.84 -21.03 -15.22
C MET A 58 -9.96 -19.84 -14.26
N PHE A 59 -9.96 -18.61 -14.77
CA PHE A 59 -10.20 -17.41 -13.95
C PHE A 59 -11.57 -17.47 -13.28
N LEU A 60 -12.63 -17.83 -14.01
CA LEU A 60 -13.97 -18.00 -13.48
C LEU A 60 -14.00 -19.09 -12.41
N SER A 61 -13.31 -20.21 -12.62
CA SER A 61 -13.23 -21.28 -11.61
C SER A 61 -12.54 -20.82 -10.34
N ILE A 62 -11.43 -20.09 -10.44
CA ILE A 62 -10.70 -19.54 -9.28
C ILE A 62 -11.56 -18.50 -8.55
N LEU A 63 -12.24 -17.63 -9.29
CA LEU A 63 -13.16 -16.66 -8.71
C LEU A 63 -14.31 -17.36 -7.99
N ASN A 64 -14.92 -18.37 -8.63
CA ASN A 64 -16.02 -19.13 -8.07
C ASN A 64 -15.60 -19.86 -6.78
N ASP A 65 -14.44 -20.50 -6.78
CA ASP A 65 -13.87 -21.14 -5.60
C ASP A 65 -13.61 -20.12 -4.47
N GLY A 66 -13.06 -18.95 -4.81
CA GLY A 66 -12.87 -17.86 -3.87
C GLY A 66 -14.17 -17.33 -3.26
N PHE A 67 -15.24 -17.20 -4.06
CA PHE A 67 -16.56 -16.79 -3.56
C PHE A 67 -17.19 -17.84 -2.65
N HIS A 68 -17.14 -19.13 -3.04
CA HIS A 68 -17.61 -20.22 -2.19
C HIS A 68 -16.84 -20.27 -0.86
N HIS A 69 -15.52 -20.08 -0.89
CA HIS A 69 -14.72 -20.08 0.33
C HIS A 69 -15.15 -18.99 1.33
N VAL A 70 -15.49 -17.80 0.84
CA VAL A 70 -15.97 -16.67 1.65
C VAL A 70 -17.41 -16.89 2.13
N GLU A 71 -18.26 -17.54 1.33
CA GLU A 71 -19.62 -17.92 1.74
C GLU A 71 -19.61 -18.97 2.86
N GLU A 72 -18.70 -19.94 2.79
CA GLU A 72 -18.53 -20.97 3.82
C GLU A 72 -17.86 -20.45 5.10
N ASN A 73 -16.98 -19.45 4.99
CA ASN A 73 -16.28 -18.83 6.12
C ASN A 73 -16.57 -17.33 6.16
N PRO A 74 -17.80 -16.94 6.56
CA PRO A 74 -18.16 -15.53 6.65
C PRO A 74 -17.24 -14.83 7.66
N ILE A 75 -16.70 -13.68 7.27
CA ILE A 75 -15.90 -12.85 8.17
C ILE A 75 -16.85 -12.35 9.27
N GLU A 76 -16.59 -12.81 10.49
CA GLU A 76 -17.47 -12.56 11.66
C GLU A 76 -17.59 -11.07 12.00
N ASP A 77 -16.59 -10.27 11.63
CA ASP A 77 -16.57 -8.82 11.84
C ASP A 77 -16.63 -8.04 10.50
N PRO A 78 -17.78 -7.42 10.16
CA PRO A 78 -17.94 -6.63 8.94
C PRO A 78 -17.01 -5.41 8.89
N HIS A 79 -16.47 -4.99 10.04
CA HIS A 79 -15.52 -3.89 10.12
C HIS A 79 -14.20 -4.23 9.40
N ILE A 80 -13.73 -5.47 9.47
CA ILE A 80 -12.50 -5.94 8.83
C ILE A 80 -12.60 -5.80 7.31
N LEU A 81 -13.73 -6.18 6.71
CA LEU A 81 -13.95 -6.04 5.27
C LEU A 81 -13.91 -4.57 4.83
N SER A 82 -14.55 -3.69 5.61
CA SER A 82 -14.57 -2.26 5.33
C SER A 82 -13.17 -1.65 5.39
N TYR A 83 -12.31 -2.09 6.33
CA TYR A 83 -10.92 -1.68 6.40
C TYR A 83 -10.07 -2.20 5.24
N MET A 84 -10.23 -3.48 4.87
CA MET A 84 -9.50 -4.07 3.74
C MET A 84 -9.87 -3.37 2.42
N LEU A 85 -11.16 -3.10 2.19
CA LEU A 85 -11.63 -2.31 1.06
C LEU A 85 -11.11 -0.88 1.13
N LYS A 86 -11.18 -0.21 2.28
CA LYS A 86 -10.66 1.15 2.47
C LYS A 86 -9.17 1.24 2.10
N LYS A 87 -8.37 0.26 2.54
CA LYS A 87 -6.94 0.14 2.21
C LYS A 87 -6.71 -0.14 0.73
N PHE A 88 -7.50 -1.03 0.12
CA PHE A 88 -7.42 -1.32 -1.32
C PHE A 88 -7.78 -0.09 -2.17
N LEU A 89 -8.84 0.62 -1.83
CA LEU A 89 -9.25 1.86 -2.51
C LEU A 89 -8.24 3.01 -2.30
N ASN A 90 -7.59 3.08 -1.15
CA ASN A 90 -6.54 4.07 -0.91
C ASN A 90 -5.28 3.76 -1.73
N TRP A 91 -4.94 2.48 -1.89
CA TRP A 91 -3.83 2.05 -2.73
C TRP A 91 -4.07 2.34 -4.22
N THR A 92 -5.30 2.20 -4.72
CA THR A 92 -5.63 2.51 -6.11
C THR A 92 -5.71 4.01 -6.42
N HIS A 93 -5.39 4.89 -5.45
CA HIS A 93 -5.39 6.36 -5.58
C HIS A 93 -6.73 6.96 -6.07
N LEU A 94 -7.78 6.15 -6.15
CA LEU A 94 -9.10 6.51 -6.66
C LEU A 94 -10.01 7.09 -5.57
N ARG A 95 -9.55 7.09 -4.31
CA ARG A 95 -10.31 7.55 -3.16
C ARG A 95 -9.70 8.81 -2.56
N ARG A 96 -10.54 9.83 -2.34
CA ARG A 96 -10.20 10.97 -1.48
C ARG A 96 -10.36 10.54 -0.01
N PRO A 97 -9.38 10.86 0.87
CA PRO A 97 -9.47 10.48 2.29
C PRO A 97 -10.71 11.10 2.93
N ASN A 98 -11.41 10.33 3.78
CA ASN A 98 -12.56 10.84 4.54
C ASN A 98 -12.05 11.76 5.67
N VAL A 99 -12.86 12.74 6.09
CA VAL A 99 -12.43 13.77 7.06
C VAL A 99 -12.06 13.13 8.42
N GLU A 100 -12.80 12.11 8.87
CA GLU A 100 -12.44 11.31 10.07
C GLU A 100 -11.09 10.61 9.95
N GLU A 101 -10.71 10.18 8.76
CA GLU A 101 -9.45 9.46 8.52
C GLU A 101 -8.26 10.43 8.56
N ILE A 102 -8.48 11.69 8.18
CA ILE A 102 -7.53 12.79 8.34
C ILE A 102 -7.36 13.09 9.83
N TYR A 103 -8.45 13.14 10.60
CA TYR A 103 -8.40 13.36 12.05
C TYR A 103 -7.70 12.22 12.80
N GLU A 104 -7.96 10.95 12.48
CA GLU A 104 -7.26 9.80 13.10
C GLU A 104 -5.75 9.81 12.83
N LEU A 105 -5.34 10.19 11.61
CA LEU A 105 -3.93 10.35 11.25
C LEU A 105 -3.28 11.54 11.97
N GLU A 106 -4.02 12.63 12.15
CA GLU A 106 -3.55 13.82 12.86
C GLU A 106 -3.44 13.59 14.37
N ASP A 107 -4.40 12.88 14.96
CA ASP A 107 -4.40 12.47 16.36
C ASP A 107 -3.26 11.48 16.66
N SER A 108 -3.04 10.49 15.79
CA SER A 108 -1.91 9.56 15.91
C SER A 108 -0.55 10.28 15.85
N ARG A 109 -0.44 11.33 15.03
CA ARG A 109 0.76 12.17 14.94
C ARG A 109 0.95 13.05 16.18
N MET A 110 -0.13 13.63 16.71
CA MET A 110 -0.08 14.37 17.98
C MET A 110 0.33 13.45 19.12
N HIS A 111 -0.22 12.24 19.19
CA HIS A 111 0.09 11.29 20.27
C HIS A 111 1.58 10.93 20.32
N SER A 112 2.21 10.66 19.16
CA SER A 112 3.66 10.42 19.09
C SER A 112 4.48 11.61 19.61
N GLN A 113 4.00 12.84 19.41
CA GLN A 113 4.70 14.05 19.85
C GLN A 113 4.57 14.31 21.37
N TYR A 114 3.55 13.76 22.02
CA TYR A 114 3.36 13.86 23.47
C TYR A 114 4.09 12.77 24.26
N VAL A 115 4.35 11.60 23.67
CA VAL A 115 5.04 10.49 24.35
C VAL A 115 6.50 10.83 24.66
N ASP A 116 7.22 11.49 23.74
CA ASP A 116 8.62 11.90 23.90
C ASP A 116 8.92 12.76 25.17
N PRO A 117 8.14 13.82 25.49
CA PRO A 117 8.36 14.60 26.71
C PRO A 117 7.94 13.89 28.01
N ILE A 118 7.05 12.89 27.95
CA ILE A 118 6.61 12.14 29.14
C ILE A 118 7.64 11.07 29.52
N GLU A 119 8.25 10.38 28.55
CA GLU A 119 9.32 9.41 28.81
C GLU A 119 10.59 10.05 29.38
N ASN A 120 10.91 11.29 28.98
CA ASN A 120 12.06 12.05 29.47
C ASN A 120 11.79 12.81 30.79
N PHE A 121 10.62 12.60 31.40
CA PHE A 121 10.26 13.22 32.68
C PHE A 121 11.14 12.78 33.87
N PRO A 122 11.41 11.47 34.09
CA PRO A 122 12.32 11.02 35.15
C PRO A 122 13.72 11.66 35.06
N ASP A 123 14.28 11.76 33.86
CA ASP A 123 15.60 12.38 33.66
C ASP A 123 15.64 13.86 34.06
N LYS A 124 14.52 14.59 33.90
CA LYS A 124 14.40 15.99 34.35
C LYS A 124 14.33 16.09 35.87
N ILE A 125 13.72 15.11 36.54
CA ILE A 125 13.69 15.03 38.01
C ILE A 125 15.08 14.72 38.54
N ASP A 126 15.80 13.79 37.91
CA ASP A 126 17.16 13.44 38.30
C ASP A 126 18.13 14.63 38.14
N GLN A 127 18.00 15.39 37.04
CA GLN A 127 18.76 16.64 36.84
C GLN A 127 18.46 17.69 37.93
N LEU A 128 17.20 17.80 38.35
CA LEU A 128 16.81 18.73 39.41
C LEU A 128 17.38 18.31 40.77
N LEU A 129 17.30 17.02 41.09
CA LEU A 129 17.85 16.46 42.33
C LEU A 129 19.36 16.64 42.39
N GLU A 130 20.05 16.41 41.28
CA GLU A 130 21.49 16.62 41.18
C GLU A 130 21.88 18.10 41.33
N ALA A 131 21.09 19.01 40.76
CA ALA A 131 21.30 20.45 40.94
C ALA A 131 21.11 20.88 42.40
N ILE A 132 20.10 20.33 43.09
CA ILE A 132 19.86 20.60 44.52
C ILE A 132 21.01 20.07 45.38
N ASP A 133 21.48 18.85 45.13
CA ASP A 133 22.58 18.25 45.89
C ASP A 133 23.88 19.04 45.72
N ARG A 134 24.18 19.49 44.49
CA ARG A 134 25.32 20.39 44.23
C ARG A 134 25.25 21.67 45.03
N ILE A 135 24.08 22.33 45.08
CA ILE A 135 23.89 23.58 45.84
C ILE A 135 24.08 23.31 47.34
N TYR A 136 23.54 22.22 47.86
CA TYR A 136 23.69 21.85 49.28
C TYR A 136 25.15 21.59 49.65
N ILE A 137 25.89 20.86 48.81
CA ILE A 137 27.31 20.56 49.02
C ILE A 137 28.16 21.84 48.95
N ASP A 138 27.85 22.74 48.03
CA ASP A 138 28.57 24.01 47.88
C ASP A 138 28.37 24.93 49.09
N GLN A 139 27.12 25.08 49.55
CA GLN A 139 26.80 25.81 50.79
C GLN A 139 27.55 25.24 51.99
N LYS A 140 27.57 23.91 52.15
CA LYS A 140 28.30 23.23 53.23
C LYS A 140 29.80 23.48 53.16
N LYS A 141 30.38 23.53 51.96
CA LYS A 141 31.80 23.79 51.74
C LYS A 141 32.17 25.24 52.10
N GLU A 142 31.34 26.20 51.76
CA GLU A 142 31.51 27.61 52.13
C GLU A 142 31.40 27.80 53.65
N LEU A 143 30.46 27.14 54.34
CA LEU A 143 30.38 27.18 55.81
C LEU A 143 31.61 26.58 56.50
N ILE A 144 32.20 25.51 55.94
CA ILE A 144 33.43 24.90 56.48
C ILE A 144 34.63 25.81 56.25
N LYS A 145 34.72 26.52 55.12
CA LYS A 145 35.77 27.52 54.86
C LYS A 145 35.67 28.69 55.84
N LEU A 146 34.46 29.22 56.06
CA LEU A 146 34.22 30.31 57.02
C LEU A 146 34.60 29.88 58.45
N LYS A 147 34.26 28.65 58.86
CA LYS A 147 34.64 28.10 60.17
C LYS A 147 36.15 27.88 60.34
N ARG A 148 36.88 27.65 59.23
CA ARG A 148 38.35 27.48 59.24
C ARG A 148 39.09 28.82 59.13
N ALA A 149 38.45 29.87 58.64
CA ALA A 149 39.03 31.20 58.45
C ALA A 149 39.05 32.08 59.71
N GLY A 150 38.50 31.61 60.84
CA GLY A 150 38.66 32.27 62.14
C GLY A 150 37.80 33.53 62.31
N VAL A 151 36.51 33.31 62.57
CA VAL A 151 35.73 34.08 63.55
C VAL A 151 35.14 33.08 64.53
#